data_AF-A0A914Q200-F1
#
_entry.id   AF-A0A914Q200-F1
#
_cell.length_a   1.000
_cell.length_b   1.000
_cell.length_c   1.000
_cell.angle_alpha   90.00
_cell.angle_beta   90.00
_cell.angle_gamma   90.00
#
_symmetry.space_group_name_H-M   'P 1'
#
loop_
_entity.id
_entity.type
_entity.pdbx_description
1 polymer ?
#
loop_
_entity_poly.entity_id
_entity_poly.type
_entity_poly.pdbx_seq_one_letter_code
_entity_poly.pdbx_strand_id
1 'polypeptide(L)'
;MDGEVEKDDLIVQDKDTSSNTDQRLQIIREKDITDTKFGYSRYTETDRVNAWLVNVQPSEIFDGPTKTVLSACDFYFLGENGNRFKVAYPFRPYLYLGTVNGFEFQIAAYLTRKYPLAKVEHVEKENLDLVKLGF
;
A
#
# COMPACT_ATOMS: atom_id res chain seq x y z
N MET A 1 -48.66 18.87 13.64
CA MET A 1 -47.84 19.16 12.44
C MET A 1 -46.44 18.76 12.87
N ASP A 2 -46.20 17.46 12.83
CA ASP A 2 -45.03 16.83 13.40
C ASP A 2 -44.34 16.15 12.23
N GLY A 3 -43.31 16.83 11.71
CA GLY A 3 -42.49 16.33 10.62
C GLY A 3 -41.46 15.39 11.19
N GLU A 4 -41.62 14.09 10.92
CA GLU A 4 -40.57 13.10 11.11
C GLU A 4 -39.41 13.39 10.16
N VAL A 5 -38.22 13.59 10.73
CA VAL A 5 -36.97 13.71 9.98
C VAL A 5 -36.55 12.31 9.54
N GLU A 6 -36.63 12.06 8.24
CA GLU A 6 -36.14 10.87 7.57
C GLU A 6 -34.64 10.67 7.91
N LYS A 7 -34.32 9.57 8.58
CA LYS A 7 -32.93 9.10 8.70
C LYS A 7 -32.60 8.40 7.39
N ASP A 8 -31.88 9.12 6.52
CA ASP A 8 -31.13 8.52 5.43
C ASP A 8 -30.03 7.63 6.02
N ASP A 9 -30.39 6.37 6.26
CA ASP A 9 -29.44 5.30 6.49
C ASP A 9 -28.64 5.13 5.19
N LEU A 10 -27.43 5.70 5.19
CA LEU A 10 -26.36 5.39 4.24
C LEU A 10 -26.00 3.91 4.38
N ILE A 11 -26.77 3.05 3.71
CA ILE A 11 -26.39 1.67 3.44
C ILE A 11 -25.27 1.75 2.40
N VAL A 12 -24.02 1.70 2.86
CA VAL A 12 -22.86 1.43 2.01
C VAL A 12 -23.08 0.05 1.41
N GLN A 13 -23.41 0.01 0.11
CA GLN A 13 -23.68 -1.23 -0.60
C GLN A 13 -22.39 -2.03 -0.77
N ASP A 14 -22.28 -3.17 -0.07
CA ASP A 14 -21.17 -4.13 -0.14
C ASP A 14 -20.99 -4.83 -1.53
N LYS A 15 -21.80 -4.48 -2.54
CA LYS A 15 -21.75 -5.12 -3.87
C LYS A 15 -20.63 -4.61 -4.78
N ASP A 16 -20.11 -3.41 -4.56
CA ASP A 16 -19.08 -2.83 -5.45
C ASP A 16 -17.66 -3.36 -5.16
N THR A 17 -17.40 -3.82 -3.94
CA THR A 17 -16.06 -4.24 -3.50
C THR A 17 -15.58 -5.53 -4.18
N SER A 18 -16.46 -6.50 -4.44
CA SER A 18 -16.05 -7.77 -5.08
C SER A 18 -15.74 -7.59 -6.56
N SER A 19 -16.57 -6.82 -7.28
CA SER A 19 -16.39 -6.46 -8.69
C SER A 19 -15.05 -5.77 -8.93
N ASN A 20 -14.71 -4.80 -8.05
CA ASN A 20 -13.44 -4.09 -8.12
C ASN A 20 -12.22 -5.01 -7.84
N THR A 21 -12.37 -5.95 -6.90
CA THR A 21 -11.30 -6.89 -6.56
C THR A 21 -10.98 -7.83 -7.73
N ASP A 22 -11.99 -8.36 -8.40
CA ASP A 22 -11.79 -9.25 -9.56
C ASP A 22 -11.08 -8.53 -10.71
N GLN A 23 -11.44 -7.27 -10.98
CA GLN A 23 -10.76 -6.43 -11.97
C GLN A 23 -9.29 -6.21 -11.60
N ARG A 24 -8.99 -5.91 -10.33
CA ARG A 24 -7.61 -5.74 -9.86
C ARG A 24 -6.82 -7.05 -9.99
N LEU A 25 -7.42 -8.19 -9.68
CA LEU A 25 -6.78 -9.50 -9.86
C LEU A 25 -6.47 -9.79 -11.33
N GLN A 26 -7.37 -9.40 -12.24
CA GLN A 26 -7.11 -9.52 -13.68
C GLN A 26 -5.92 -8.66 -14.10
N ILE A 27 -5.86 -7.40 -13.68
CA ILE A 27 -4.75 -6.48 -13.97
C ILE A 27 -3.42 -7.04 -13.45
N ILE A 28 -3.39 -7.55 -12.21
CA ILE A 28 -2.19 -8.16 -11.62
C ILE A 28 -1.70 -9.34 -12.48
N ARG A 29 -2.61 -10.23 -12.90
CA ARG A 29 -2.27 -11.38 -13.75
C ARG A 29 -1.76 -10.96 -15.12
N GLU A 30 -2.43 -10.02 -15.77
CA GLU A 30 -2.03 -9.52 -17.10
C GLU A 30 -0.65 -8.85 -17.06
N LYS A 31 -0.36 -8.11 -15.99
CA LYS A 31 0.96 -7.53 -15.74
C LYS A 31 2.02 -8.60 -15.57
N ASP A 32 1.78 -9.61 -14.72
CA ASP A 32 2.72 -10.71 -14.51
C ASP A 32 2.99 -11.51 -15.80
N ILE A 33 1.96 -11.76 -16.61
CA ILE A 33 2.10 -12.39 -17.93
C ILE A 33 2.96 -11.54 -18.87
N THR A 34 2.72 -10.23 -18.89
CA THR A 34 3.47 -9.29 -19.74
C THR A 34 4.94 -9.25 -19.32
N ASP A 35 5.22 -9.09 -18.04
CA ASP A 35 6.59 -9.07 -17.51
C ASP A 35 7.34 -10.36 -17.83
N THR A 36 6.67 -11.51 -17.68
CA THR A 36 7.23 -12.83 -18.02
C THR A 36 7.61 -12.92 -19.50
N LYS A 37 6.80 -12.37 -20.42
CA LYS A 37 7.12 -12.31 -21.86
C LYS A 37 8.39 -11.51 -22.15
N PHE A 38 8.74 -10.53 -21.31
CA PHE A 38 9.98 -9.75 -21.40
C PHE A 38 11.15 -10.36 -20.61
N GLY A 39 10.96 -11.57 -20.06
CA GLY A 39 11.98 -12.30 -19.30
C GLY A 39 12.02 -11.95 -17.80
N TYR A 40 11.04 -11.21 -17.28
CA TYR A 40 10.97 -10.83 -15.87
C TYR A 40 9.98 -11.72 -15.11
N SER A 41 10.41 -12.95 -14.84
CA SER A 41 9.71 -13.86 -13.92
C SER A 41 9.93 -13.43 -12.47
N ARG A 42 8.92 -13.66 -11.61
CA ARG A 42 9.05 -13.40 -10.18
C ARG A 42 10.06 -14.37 -9.58
N TYR A 43 11.06 -13.82 -8.90
CA TYR A 43 12.03 -14.60 -8.15
C TYR A 43 11.40 -15.10 -6.84
N THR A 44 11.38 -16.42 -6.64
CA THR A 44 10.76 -17.09 -5.48
C THR A 44 11.75 -17.93 -4.69
N GLU A 45 13.01 -17.98 -5.11
CA GLU A 45 14.05 -18.76 -4.44
C GLU A 45 14.60 -18.00 -3.23
N THR A 46 15.27 -18.72 -2.34
CA THR A 46 15.86 -18.16 -1.12
C THR A 46 17.32 -17.74 -1.28
N ASP A 47 17.93 -18.12 -2.41
CA ASP A 47 19.35 -17.87 -2.64
C ASP A 47 19.62 -16.39 -2.89
N ARG A 48 20.80 -15.95 -2.47
CA ARG A 48 21.25 -14.58 -2.73
C ARG A 48 21.70 -14.46 -4.17
N VAL A 49 21.17 -13.47 -4.87
CA VAL A 49 21.53 -13.18 -6.27
C VAL A 49 22.14 -11.78 -6.34
N ASN A 50 23.33 -11.69 -6.93
CA ASN A 50 23.93 -10.40 -7.28
C ASN A 50 23.34 -9.93 -8.61
N ALA A 51 22.74 -8.73 -8.61
CA ALA A 51 22.10 -8.16 -9.78
C ALA A 51 21.98 -6.64 -9.67
N TRP A 52 21.86 -5.97 -10.82
CA TRP A 52 21.61 -4.54 -10.92
C TRP A 52 20.12 -4.27 -10.93
N LEU A 53 19.67 -3.38 -10.05
CA LEU A 53 18.30 -2.84 -10.09
C LEU A 53 18.19 -1.88 -11.28
N VAL A 54 17.30 -2.17 -12.22
CA VAL A 54 17.13 -1.39 -13.45
C VAL A 54 15.82 -0.59 -13.50
N ASN A 55 14.79 -1.02 -12.75
CA ASN A 55 13.52 -0.30 -12.66
C ASN A 55 12.79 -0.63 -11.35
N VAL A 56 11.96 0.31 -10.89
CA VAL A 56 11.03 0.14 -9.77
C VAL A 56 9.67 0.65 -10.20
N GLN A 57 8.62 -0.15 -9.99
CA GLN A 57 7.26 0.23 -10.36
C GLN A 57 6.27 -0.06 -9.22
N PRO A 58 5.33 0.85 -8.93
CA PRO A 58 4.19 0.53 -8.07
C PRO A 58 3.42 -0.67 -8.62
N SER A 59 2.96 -1.52 -7.72
CA SER A 59 2.28 -2.76 -8.08
C SER A 59 1.32 -3.21 -6.99
N GLU A 60 0.62 -4.27 -7.29
CA GLU A 60 -0.25 -4.97 -6.36
C GLU A 60 0.03 -6.47 -6.43
N ILE A 61 -0.08 -7.15 -5.29
CA ILE A 61 0.05 -8.60 -5.21
C ILE A 61 -1.17 -9.17 -4.50
N PHE A 62 -1.59 -10.37 -4.90
CA PHE A 62 -2.62 -11.09 -4.19
C PHE A 62 -2.00 -11.94 -3.08
N ASP A 63 -2.43 -11.72 -1.84
CA ASP A 63 -2.01 -12.49 -0.69
C ASP A 63 -2.95 -13.69 -0.48
N GLY A 64 -2.44 -14.89 -0.75
CA GLY A 64 -3.22 -16.13 -0.76
C GLY A 64 -3.87 -16.48 0.60
N PRO A 65 -3.13 -16.37 1.73
CA PRO A 65 -3.66 -16.60 3.07
C PRO A 65 -4.77 -15.64 3.51
N THR A 66 -4.58 -14.33 3.33
CA THR A 66 -5.58 -13.33 3.77
C THR A 66 -6.69 -13.11 2.74
N LYS A 67 -6.52 -13.59 1.51
CA LYS A 67 -7.40 -13.33 0.36
C LYS A 67 -7.56 -11.84 0.05
N THR A 68 -6.52 -11.05 0.32
CA THR A 68 -6.53 -9.60 0.06
C THR A 68 -5.53 -9.22 -1.01
N VAL A 69 -5.81 -8.12 -1.71
CA VAL A 69 -4.83 -7.47 -2.58
C VAL A 69 -4.00 -6.51 -1.72
N LEU A 70 -2.67 -6.68 -1.73
CA LEU A 70 -1.72 -5.83 -1.03
C LEU A 70 -1.02 -4.90 -2.02
N SER A 71 -0.76 -3.66 -1.59
CA SER A 71 0.16 -2.78 -2.31
C SER A 71 1.58 -3.35 -2.25
N ALA A 72 2.32 -3.18 -3.35
CA ALA A 72 3.68 -3.67 -3.48
C ALA A 72 4.50 -2.76 -4.40
N CYS A 73 5.81 -2.98 -4.41
CA CYS A 73 6.71 -2.45 -5.42
C CYS A 73 7.35 -3.62 -6.17
N ASP A 74 7.26 -3.60 -7.50
CA ASP A 74 8.02 -4.49 -8.36
C ASP A 74 9.41 -3.89 -8.60
N PHE A 75 10.44 -4.65 -8.25
CA PHE A 75 11.84 -4.34 -8.50
C PHE A 75 12.35 -5.24 -9.63
N TYR A 76 12.84 -4.64 -10.71
CA TYR A 76 13.30 -5.35 -11.89
C TYR A 76 14.83 -5.39 -11.90
N PHE A 77 15.39 -6.58 -12.08
CA PHE A 77 16.82 -6.82 -11.96
C PHE A 77 17.41 -7.43 -13.23
N LEU A 78 18.66 -7.06 -13.50
CA LEU A 78 19.53 -7.71 -14.48
C LEU A 78 20.69 -8.36 -13.71
N GLY A 79 20.87 -9.67 -13.82
CA GLY A 79 21.99 -10.37 -13.19
C GLY A 79 23.25 -10.38 -14.05
N GLU A 80 24.37 -10.80 -13.43
CA GLU A 80 25.70 -10.84 -14.06
C GLU A 80 25.75 -11.66 -15.35
N ASN A 81 24.95 -12.73 -15.42
CA ASN A 81 24.88 -13.63 -16.57
C ASN A 81 23.89 -13.16 -17.65
N GLY A 82 23.39 -11.92 -17.55
CA GLY A 82 22.36 -11.37 -18.43
C GLY A 82 20.94 -11.90 -18.15
N ASN A 83 20.77 -12.70 -17.10
CA ASN A 83 19.46 -13.16 -16.65
C ASN A 83 18.63 -11.98 -16.11
N ARG A 84 17.32 -12.07 -16.28
CA ARG A 84 16.37 -11.06 -15.82
C ARG A 84 15.40 -11.70 -14.83
N PHE A 85 15.04 -10.95 -13.81
CA PHE A 85 14.05 -11.37 -12.84
C PHE A 85 13.45 -10.16 -12.15
N LYS A 86 12.32 -10.35 -11.49
CA LYS A 86 11.71 -9.31 -10.66
C LYS A 86 11.40 -9.83 -9.26
N VAL A 87 11.38 -8.92 -8.29
CA VAL A 87 10.93 -9.17 -6.93
C VAL A 87 9.76 -8.24 -6.64
N ALA A 88 8.63 -8.79 -6.20
CA ALA A 88 7.50 -8.00 -5.73
C ALA A 88 7.57 -7.91 -4.20
N TYR A 89 7.86 -6.71 -3.68
CA TYR A 89 7.96 -6.50 -2.24
C TYR A 89 6.67 -5.87 -1.70
N PRO A 90 5.93 -6.53 -0.79
CA PRO A 90 4.75 -5.97 -0.17
C PRO A 90 5.12 -4.69 0.60
N PHE A 91 4.34 -3.63 0.39
CA PHE A 91 4.52 -2.36 1.07
C PHE A 91 3.18 -1.91 1.65
N ARG A 92 3.22 -1.32 2.85
CA ARG A 92 2.03 -0.70 3.46
C ARG A 92 2.16 0.81 3.33
N PRO A 93 1.45 1.45 2.37
CA PRO A 93 1.45 2.89 2.24
C PRO A 93 1.07 3.56 3.55
N TYR A 94 1.76 4.65 3.86
CA TYR A 94 1.54 5.41 5.09
C TYR A 94 1.66 6.91 4.80
N LEU A 95 1.11 7.70 5.71
CA LEU A 95 1.26 9.15 5.73
C LEU A 95 1.52 9.58 7.17
N TYR A 96 2.11 10.75 7.34
CA TYR A 96 2.25 11.40 8.63
C TYR A 96 1.20 12.48 8.80
N LEU A 97 0.67 12.61 10.01
CA LEU A 97 -0.25 13.69 10.39
C LEU A 97 0.45 14.55 11.43
N GLY A 98 0.64 15.83 11.12
CA GLY A 98 1.04 16.82 12.12
C GLY A 98 -0.14 17.09 13.06
N THR A 99 0.13 17.10 14.37
CA THR A 99 -0.87 17.37 15.40
C THR A 99 -0.58 18.66 16.12
N VAL A 100 -1.59 19.20 16.80
CA VAL A 100 -1.38 20.22 17.82
C VAL A 100 -0.65 19.56 18.99
N ASN A 101 0.40 20.21 19.51
CA ASN A 101 1.19 19.70 20.63
C ASN A 101 0.29 19.29 21.81
N GLY A 102 0.47 18.06 22.30
CA GLY A 102 -0.28 17.49 23.43
C GLY A 102 -1.58 16.76 23.04
N PHE A 103 -1.94 16.75 21.75
CA PHE A 103 -3.13 16.06 21.24
C PHE A 103 -2.81 14.75 20.48
N GLU A 104 -1.55 14.36 20.40
CA GLU A 104 -1.05 13.20 19.63
C GLU A 104 -1.83 11.93 19.96
N PHE A 105 -1.93 11.62 21.26
CA PHE A 105 -2.60 10.41 21.74
C PHE A 105 -4.12 10.45 21.54
N GLN A 106 -4.75 11.62 21.69
CA GLN A 106 -6.19 11.77 21.49
C GLN A 106 -6.57 11.56 20.01
N ILE A 107 -5.78 12.13 19.11
CA ILE A 107 -5.94 11.98 17.66
C ILE A 107 -5.68 10.53 17.26
N ALA A 108 -4.61 9.90 17.77
CA ALA A 108 -4.32 8.50 17.49
C ALA A 108 -5.47 7.57 17.93
N ALA A 109 -6.03 7.79 19.12
CA ALA A 109 -7.17 7.02 19.63
C ALA A 109 -8.43 7.23 18.77
N TYR A 110 -8.70 8.47 18.34
CA TYR A 110 -9.80 8.77 17.45
C TYR A 110 -9.66 8.07 16.10
N LEU A 111 -8.50 8.17 15.45
CA LEU A 111 -8.25 7.56 14.15
C LEU A 111 -8.30 6.04 14.21
N THR A 112 -7.75 5.43 15.26
CA THR A 112 -7.82 3.97 15.45
C THR A 112 -9.26 3.48 15.54
N ARG A 113 -10.13 4.22 16.24
CA ARG A 113 -11.56 3.87 16.34
C ARG A 113 -12.31 4.12 15.03
N LYS A 114 -11.96 5.18 14.29
CA LYS A 114 -12.65 5.57 13.06
C LYS A 114 -12.24 4.74 11.84
N TYR A 115 -10.97 4.35 11.75
CA TYR A 115 -10.37 3.66 10.61
C TYR A 115 -9.73 2.34 11.06
N PRO A 116 -10.52 1.30 11.34
CA PRO A 116 -10.02 0.04 11.90
C PRO A 116 -9.07 -0.73 10.96
N LEU A 117 -9.10 -0.43 9.66
CA LEU A 117 -8.20 -1.03 8.65
C LEU A 117 -6.82 -0.34 8.60
N ALA A 118 -6.69 0.85 9.18
CA ALA A 118 -5.43 1.59 9.21
C ALA A 118 -4.67 1.27 10.50
N LYS A 119 -3.38 0.94 10.36
CA LYS A 119 -2.47 0.90 11.50
C LYS A 119 -2.12 2.34 11.88
N VAL A 120 -2.45 2.75 13.09
CA VAL A 120 -2.15 4.08 13.62
C VAL A 120 -1.06 3.96 14.66
N GLU A 121 0.03 4.71 14.49
CA GLU A 121 1.16 4.74 15.43
C GLU A 121 1.58 6.18 15.70
N HIS A 122 1.86 6.49 16.96
CA HIS A 122 2.50 7.74 17.33
C HIS A 122 4.01 7.61 17.12
N VAL A 123 4.59 8.51 16.34
CA VAL A 123 6.01 8.47 15.96
C VAL A 123 6.59 9.88 16.06
N GLU A 124 7.68 10.03 16.80
CA GLU A 124 8.46 11.26 16.84
C GLU A 124 9.38 11.35 15.61
N LYS A 125 9.38 12.52 14.96
CA LYS A 125 10.20 12.82 13.78
C LYS A 125 10.79 14.21 13.90
N GLU A 126 12.04 14.36 13.50
CA GLU A 126 12.65 15.68 13.35
C GLU A 126 12.10 16.37 12.11
N ASN A 127 11.59 17.59 12.27
CA ASN A 127 11.30 18.45 11.14
C ASN A 127 12.58 19.18 10.74
N LEU A 128 13.11 18.87 9.56
CA LEU A 128 14.34 19.46 9.03
C LEU A 128 14.15 20.87 8.48
N ASP A 129 12.91 21.41 8.46
CA ASP A 129 12.61 22.81 8.10
C ASP A 129 13.03 23.81 9.19
N LEU A 130 14.22 23.61 9.76
CA LEU A 130 14.86 24.47 10.75
C LEU A 130 15.63 25.60 10.06
N VAL A 131 14.92 26.50 9.37
CA VAL A 131 15.37 27.90 9.42
C VAL A 131 14.94 28.41 10.79
N LYS A 132 15.83 28.23 11.76
CA LYS A 132 15.75 28.91 13.06
C LYS A 132 15.86 30.42 12.81
N LEU A 133 14.73 31.09 12.56
CA LEU A 133 14.57 32.48 12.97
C LEU A 133 14.32 32.38 14.48
N GLY A 134 15.34 32.45 15.34
CA GLY A 134 16.11 33.66 15.56
C GLY A 134 15.27 34.52 16.51
N PHE A 135 15.61 34.45 17.80
CA PHE A 135 15.08 35.30 18.86
C PHE A 135 15.03 36.78 18.45
#